data_AF-A0AAP3SJV3-F1
#
_entry.id   AF-A0AAP3SJV3-F1
#
_cell.length_a   1.000
_cell.length_b   1.000
_cell.length_c   1.000
_cell.angle_alpha   90.00
_cell.angle_beta   90.00
_cell.angle_gamma   90.00
#
_symmetry.space_group_name_H-M   'P 1'
#
loop_
_entity.id
_entity.type
_entity.pdbx_description
1 polymer ?
#
loop_
_entity_poly.entity_id
_entity_poly.type
_entity_poly.pdbx_seq_one_letter_code
_entity_poly.pdbx_strand_id
1 'polypeptide(L)'
;MAVKVARGQVTIIDQNDAVSLQAFIGSSQPLTQVYNRDNNAYAPSWAASPYLVLTPSLFVSGQAATDQITSVGNAATLTAGVKSGSAKWYKNGTAIVSGQDSCTIGAASAKYALTVKANHMTVSAPQVRYTFEAVYIDANGLEIPFRAEIQFTQHLNAGAMIAAVAYAPDGIVFKNDEVATLRAHCDLWRGASIDTTNVTYAWGIKDSAVFAGTTLTAAAAAGATTITVASVMNMEAGGRITIGSAQYTISAVNASTKVVTLTSALSAAAASGAAVSCPYYNSMLGAGWACLTSTNPRGVTAGWTTNEITITADAVLNFETFKCAIKDTDTSAGNASANKVVCDIISFTDMSDPITVDLVSQKGFTIK
;
A
#
# COMPACT_ATOMS: atom_id res chain seq x y z
N MET A 1 38.86 81.50 -48.81
CA MET A 1 37.50 81.37 -48.26
C MET A 1 37.40 79.97 -47.68
N ALA A 2 37.33 79.86 -46.35
CA ALA A 2 37.48 78.59 -45.62
C ALA A 2 36.17 77.81 -45.59
N VAL A 3 36.24 76.49 -45.74
CA VAL A 3 35.16 75.60 -45.29
C VAL A 3 35.79 74.42 -44.55
N LYS A 4 36.01 74.57 -43.25
CA LYS A 4 36.13 73.42 -42.34
C LYS A 4 34.72 73.05 -41.90
N VAL A 5 34.17 71.96 -42.42
CA VAL A 5 32.95 71.36 -41.86
C VAL A 5 33.38 70.35 -40.81
N ALA A 6 33.26 70.70 -39.52
CA ALA A 6 33.30 69.70 -38.47
C ALA A 6 31.92 69.01 -38.42
N ARG A 7 31.88 67.69 -38.65
CA ARG A 7 30.69 66.88 -38.39
C ARG A 7 30.86 66.18 -37.06
N GLY A 8 30.07 66.58 -36.07
CA GLY A 8 29.91 65.83 -34.82
C GLY A 8 28.65 64.97 -34.92
N GLN A 9 28.75 63.70 -34.58
CA GLN A 9 27.60 62.83 -34.33
C GLN A 9 27.40 62.76 -32.82
N VAL A 10 26.19 63.02 -32.35
CA VAL A 10 25.78 62.73 -30.97
C VAL A 10 24.82 61.55 -31.07
N THR A 11 25.18 60.45 -30.42
CA THR A 11 24.27 59.32 -30.19
C THR A 11 23.69 59.47 -28.79
N ILE A 12 22.40 59.77 -28.70
CA ILE A 12 21.66 59.73 -27.44
C ILE A 12 21.06 58.33 -27.34
N ILE A 13 21.39 57.59 -26.29
CA ILE A 13 20.76 56.31 -25.95
C ILE A 13 19.84 56.61 -24.78
N ASP A 14 18.53 56.45 -24.97
CA ASP A 14 17.58 56.48 -23.86
C ASP A 14 17.65 55.12 -23.14
N GLN A 15 17.98 55.15 -21.84
CA GLN A 15 18.01 53.98 -20.97
C GLN A 15 16.82 53.92 -20.01
N ASN A 16 15.86 54.85 -20.11
CA ASN A 16 14.70 54.95 -19.21
C ASN A 16 13.43 54.25 -19.74
N ASP A 17 13.44 53.64 -20.94
CA ASP A 17 12.24 53.08 -21.58
C ASP A 17 11.82 51.68 -21.06
N ALA A 18 12.62 51.05 -20.20
CA ALA A 18 12.30 49.71 -19.71
C ALA A 18 11.32 49.75 -18.54
N VAL A 19 10.02 49.63 -18.83
CA VAL A 19 9.00 49.39 -17.79
C VAL A 19 9.24 48.00 -17.16
N SER A 20 9.33 47.94 -15.83
CA SER A 20 9.47 46.68 -15.11
C SER A 20 8.12 46.06 -14.79
N LEU A 21 8.01 44.75 -14.98
CA LEU A 21 6.81 43.96 -14.75
C LEU A 21 7.05 42.94 -13.64
N GLN A 22 6.13 42.86 -12.68
CA GLN A 22 6.10 41.83 -11.65
C GLN A 22 4.75 41.10 -11.72
N ALA A 23 4.79 39.81 -12.07
CA ALA A 23 3.59 38.97 -12.15
C ALA A 23 3.65 37.85 -11.11
N PHE A 24 2.50 37.49 -10.55
CA PHE A 24 2.36 36.35 -9.64
C PHE A 24 0.98 35.71 -9.77
N ILE A 25 0.83 34.52 -9.19
CA ILE A 25 -0.44 33.79 -9.16
C ILE A 25 -0.81 33.53 -7.69
N GLY A 26 -2.00 33.98 -7.29
CA GLY A 26 -2.61 33.61 -6.02
C GLY A 26 -3.38 32.30 -6.15
N SER A 27 -3.39 31.49 -5.09
CA SER A 27 -4.17 30.25 -5.00
C SER A 27 -5.24 30.36 -3.91
N SER A 28 -6.46 29.93 -4.21
CA SER A 28 -7.53 29.79 -3.20
C SER A 28 -7.36 28.58 -2.28
N GLN A 29 -6.46 27.65 -2.62
CA GLN A 29 -6.20 26.41 -1.88
C GLN A 29 -4.72 26.26 -1.50
N PRO A 30 -4.39 25.48 -0.47
CA PRO A 30 -3.02 25.10 -0.15
C PRO A 30 -2.25 24.54 -1.36
N LEU A 31 -0.95 24.83 -1.41
CA LEU A 31 -0.05 24.34 -2.46
C LEU A 31 0.26 22.83 -2.35
N THR A 32 -0.26 22.17 -1.31
CA THR A 32 -0.05 20.75 -1.08
C THR A 32 -1.39 20.04 -0.92
N GLN A 33 -1.59 18.96 -1.68
CA GLN A 33 -2.67 18.00 -1.43
C GLN A 33 -2.10 16.79 -0.71
N VAL A 34 -2.81 16.29 0.30
CA VAL A 34 -2.54 14.98 0.89
C VAL A 34 -3.43 13.95 0.22
N TYR A 35 -2.84 12.90 -0.35
CA TYR A 35 -3.56 11.75 -0.88
C TYR A 35 -3.59 10.63 0.16
N ASN A 36 -4.80 10.25 0.58
CA ASN A 36 -5.03 9.10 1.45
C ASN A 36 -5.28 7.85 0.60
N ARG A 37 -4.38 6.90 0.78
CA ARG A 37 -4.30 5.62 0.09
C ARG A 37 -5.36 4.60 0.49
N ASP A 38 -5.88 4.70 1.72
CA ASP A 38 -6.84 3.74 2.25
C ASP A 38 -8.24 3.95 1.65
N ASN A 39 -8.60 5.18 1.30
CA ASN A 39 -9.94 5.54 0.84
C ASN A 39 -9.96 6.36 -0.45
N ASN A 40 -8.82 6.46 -1.15
CA ASN A 40 -8.64 7.22 -2.40
C ASN A 40 -9.08 8.69 -2.30
N ALA A 41 -8.93 9.31 -1.12
CA ALA A 41 -9.37 10.68 -0.87
C ALA A 41 -8.21 11.69 -0.96
N TYR A 42 -8.54 12.92 -1.35
CA TYR A 42 -7.60 14.04 -1.43
C TYR A 42 -7.99 15.12 -0.41
N ALA A 43 -7.01 15.72 0.26
CA ALA A 43 -7.21 16.81 1.22
C ALA A 43 -6.25 17.99 0.93
N PRO A 44 -6.76 19.17 0.51
CA PRO A 44 -8.12 19.40 0.01
C PRO A 44 -8.35 18.66 -1.31
N SER A 45 -9.58 18.32 -1.64
CA SER A 45 -9.92 17.87 -2.99
C SER A 45 -10.32 19.05 -3.86
N TRP A 46 -9.80 19.13 -5.09
CA TRP A 46 -10.21 20.13 -6.07
C TRP A 46 -11.39 19.66 -6.91
N ALA A 47 -11.80 18.40 -6.78
CA ALA A 47 -12.94 17.84 -7.51
C ALA A 47 -14.31 18.27 -6.94
N ALA A 48 -14.31 18.82 -5.72
CA ALA A 48 -15.51 19.29 -5.03
C ALA A 48 -15.30 20.73 -4.54
N SER A 49 -16.41 21.45 -4.31
CA SER A 49 -16.36 22.79 -3.75
C SER A 49 -15.81 22.76 -2.31
N PRO A 50 -14.92 23.69 -1.93
CA PRO A 50 -14.39 24.80 -2.73
C PRO A 50 -13.33 24.35 -3.76
N TYR A 51 -13.56 24.67 -5.04
CA TYR A 51 -12.62 24.34 -6.14
C TYR A 51 -11.29 25.10 -6.00
N LEU A 52 -10.26 24.63 -6.69
CA LEU A 52 -9.03 25.39 -6.85
C LEU A 52 -9.26 26.55 -7.82
N VAL A 53 -8.97 27.77 -7.38
CA VAL A 53 -9.03 28.99 -8.19
C VAL A 53 -7.67 29.66 -8.15
N LEU A 54 -7.05 29.80 -9.33
CA LEU A 54 -5.79 30.49 -9.51
C LEU A 54 -6.04 31.86 -10.12
N THR A 55 -5.57 32.92 -9.45
CA THR A 55 -5.80 34.31 -9.87
C THR A 55 -4.46 34.96 -10.20
N PRO A 56 -4.20 35.31 -11.47
CA PRO A 56 -3.00 36.05 -11.82
C PRO A 56 -3.13 37.52 -11.40
N SER A 57 -1.99 38.15 -11.13
CA SER A 57 -1.87 39.59 -10.89
C SER A 57 -0.63 40.14 -11.59
N LEU A 58 -0.69 41.41 -11.98
CA LEU A 58 0.37 42.11 -12.70
C LEU A 58 0.60 43.48 -12.07
N PHE A 59 1.82 43.76 -11.64
CA PHE A 59 2.25 45.06 -11.14
C PHE A 59 3.30 45.65 -12.09
N VAL A 60 3.14 46.93 -12.40
CA VAL A 60 3.90 47.64 -13.42
C VAL A 60 4.54 48.87 -12.77
N SER A 61 5.83 49.10 -12.99
CA SER A 61 6.50 50.28 -12.44
C SER A 61 5.82 51.57 -12.93
N GLY A 62 5.54 52.49 -12.00
CA GLY A 62 4.85 53.75 -12.28
C GLY A 62 3.32 53.70 -12.19
N GLN A 63 2.70 52.52 -12.00
CA GLN A 63 1.23 52.36 -11.91
C GLN A 63 0.69 52.18 -10.48
N ALA A 64 1.38 52.77 -9.49
CA ALA A 64 1.10 52.62 -8.06
C ALA A 64 0.95 51.13 -7.62
N ALA A 65 0.34 50.86 -6.46
CA ALA A 65 0.06 49.50 -5.99
C ALA A 65 -1.20 48.88 -6.64
N THR A 66 -1.55 49.28 -7.87
CA THR A 66 -2.77 48.82 -8.56
C THR A 66 -2.45 47.62 -9.44
N ASP A 67 -3.19 46.54 -9.25
CA ASP A 67 -3.12 45.33 -10.09
C ASP A 67 -3.62 45.64 -11.52
N GLN A 68 -2.72 45.57 -12.49
CA GLN A 68 -2.95 45.88 -13.89
C GLN A 68 -3.44 44.67 -14.70
N ILE A 69 -3.72 43.51 -14.08
CA ILE A 69 -4.08 42.30 -14.83
C ILE A 69 -5.34 42.46 -15.69
N THR A 70 -6.24 43.37 -15.33
CA THR A 70 -7.48 43.63 -16.07
C THR A 70 -7.44 44.87 -16.96
N SER A 71 -6.33 45.64 -16.97
CA SER A 71 -6.21 46.77 -17.88
C SER A 71 -6.06 46.28 -19.32
N VAL A 72 -6.69 46.96 -20.27
CA VAL A 72 -6.71 46.55 -21.68
C VAL A 72 -5.77 47.44 -22.47
N GLY A 73 -4.71 46.84 -22.99
CA GLY A 73 -3.71 47.53 -23.79
C GLY A 73 -4.08 47.60 -25.26
N ASN A 74 -3.70 48.69 -25.92
CA ASN A 74 -3.86 48.89 -27.36
C ASN A 74 -2.70 49.74 -27.90
N ALA A 75 -1.83 49.11 -28.71
CA ALA A 75 -0.65 49.75 -29.27
C ALA A 75 -1.00 50.86 -30.28
N ALA A 76 -2.13 50.76 -30.99
CA ALA A 76 -2.55 51.78 -31.95
C ALA A 76 -2.99 53.09 -31.27
N THR A 77 -3.49 53.00 -30.04
CA THR A 77 -3.93 54.15 -29.23
C THR A 77 -2.96 54.47 -28.09
N LEU A 78 -1.76 53.86 -28.08
CA LEU A 78 -0.76 54.02 -27.02
C LEU A 78 -1.33 53.84 -25.61
N THR A 79 -2.28 52.91 -25.48
CA THR A 79 -2.96 52.63 -24.22
C THR A 79 -2.28 51.47 -23.55
N ALA A 80 -1.76 51.69 -22.34
CA ALA A 80 -1.06 50.68 -21.59
C ALA A 80 -2.02 49.64 -20.98
N GLY A 81 -1.63 48.37 -20.98
CA GLY A 81 -2.41 47.28 -20.41
C GLY A 81 -2.15 45.92 -21.05
N VAL A 82 -2.89 44.90 -20.64
CA VAL A 82 -2.78 43.55 -21.21
C VAL A 82 -3.38 43.53 -22.62
N LYS A 83 -2.62 43.05 -23.59
CA LYS A 83 -3.05 42.89 -24.99
C LYS A 83 -4.23 41.90 -25.06
N SER A 84 -5.33 42.33 -25.64
CA SER A 84 -6.52 41.49 -25.81
C SER A 84 -6.18 40.19 -26.57
N GLY A 85 -6.67 39.06 -26.06
CA GLY A 85 -6.42 37.73 -26.63
C GLY A 85 -5.02 37.15 -26.40
N SER A 86 -4.12 37.85 -25.68
CA SER A 86 -2.77 37.34 -25.39
C SER A 86 -2.69 36.39 -24.19
N ALA A 87 -3.66 36.45 -23.27
CA ALA A 87 -3.67 35.69 -22.03
C ALA A 87 -3.86 34.18 -22.28
N LYS A 88 -2.94 33.37 -21.75
CA LYS A 88 -2.92 31.91 -21.87
C LYS A 88 -2.52 31.26 -20.56
N TRP A 89 -3.12 30.11 -20.29
CA TRP A 89 -2.76 29.23 -19.20
C TRP A 89 -2.13 27.94 -19.73
N TYR A 90 -1.19 27.39 -18.98
CA TYR A 90 -0.56 26.11 -19.26
C TYR A 90 -0.54 25.23 -18.01
N LYS A 91 -0.71 23.93 -18.19
CA LYS A 91 -0.52 22.87 -17.18
C LYS A 91 0.68 22.03 -17.61
N ASN A 92 1.74 22.02 -16.81
CA ASN A 92 2.99 21.31 -17.11
C ASN A 92 3.52 21.60 -18.54
N GLY A 93 3.46 22.86 -18.97
CA GLY A 93 3.87 23.30 -20.32
C GLY A 93 2.87 23.04 -21.45
N THR A 94 1.75 22.36 -21.20
CA THR A 94 0.68 22.14 -22.19
C THR A 94 -0.40 23.20 -22.06
N ALA A 95 -0.81 23.82 -23.16
CA ALA A 95 -1.83 24.89 -23.14
C ALA A 95 -3.18 24.36 -22.64
N ILE A 96 -3.81 25.13 -21.75
CA ILE A 96 -5.16 24.85 -21.25
C ILE A 96 -6.18 25.50 -22.16
N VAL A 97 -7.12 24.70 -22.66
CA VAL A 97 -8.30 25.18 -23.39
C VAL A 97 -9.46 25.28 -22.40
N SER A 98 -10.11 26.44 -22.32
CA SER A 98 -11.25 26.63 -21.39
C SER A 98 -12.36 25.63 -21.68
N GLY A 99 -12.87 24.97 -20.63
CA GLY A 99 -13.88 23.91 -20.71
C GLY A 99 -13.30 22.50 -20.90
N GLN A 100 -11.99 22.34 -21.05
CA GLN A 100 -11.31 21.04 -21.15
C GLN A 100 -10.55 20.70 -19.88
N ASP A 101 -10.25 19.43 -19.64
CA ASP A 101 -9.45 18.97 -18.48
C ASP A 101 -9.95 19.52 -17.13
N SER A 102 -11.28 19.66 -17.00
CA SER A 102 -11.95 20.27 -15.84
C SER A 102 -11.46 21.67 -15.46
N CYS A 103 -10.86 22.38 -16.43
CA CYS A 103 -10.35 23.73 -16.30
C CYS A 103 -11.31 24.73 -16.96
N THR A 104 -11.56 25.86 -16.31
CA THR A 104 -12.31 26.99 -16.90
C THR A 104 -11.54 28.27 -16.67
N ILE A 105 -11.33 29.04 -17.75
CA ILE A 105 -10.63 30.32 -17.71
C ILE A 105 -11.67 31.44 -17.74
N GLY A 106 -11.63 32.34 -16.75
CA GLY A 106 -12.48 33.51 -16.68
C GLY A 106 -12.13 34.56 -17.74
N ALA A 107 -13.07 35.46 -18.02
CA ALA A 107 -12.81 36.63 -18.87
C ALA A 107 -11.88 37.63 -18.15
N ALA A 108 -11.48 38.69 -18.85
CA ALA A 108 -10.68 39.78 -18.28
C ALA A 108 -11.31 40.39 -17.01
N SER A 109 -12.64 40.54 -16.99
CA SER A 109 -13.40 41.02 -15.82
C SER A 109 -13.30 40.10 -14.60
N ALA A 110 -13.02 38.82 -14.81
CA ALA A 110 -12.75 37.82 -13.77
C ALA A 110 -11.23 37.60 -13.58
N LYS A 111 -10.40 38.57 -13.96
CA LYS A 111 -8.93 38.54 -13.87
C LYS A 111 -8.29 37.34 -14.58
N TYR A 112 -8.92 36.78 -15.59
CA TYR A 112 -8.45 35.54 -16.24
C TYR A 112 -8.27 34.37 -15.27
N ALA A 113 -9.02 34.35 -14.17
CA ALA A 113 -8.89 33.32 -13.14
C ALA A 113 -9.10 31.92 -13.72
N LEU A 114 -8.21 30.99 -13.39
CA LEU A 114 -8.31 29.58 -13.76
C LEU A 114 -9.01 28.81 -12.63
N THR A 115 -10.19 28.28 -12.89
CA THR A 115 -10.90 27.36 -11.99
C THR A 115 -10.59 25.92 -12.41
N VAL A 116 -10.10 25.10 -11.48
CA VAL A 116 -9.79 23.68 -11.68
C VAL A 116 -10.72 22.83 -10.82
N LYS A 117 -11.46 21.92 -11.47
CA LYS A 117 -12.45 21.03 -10.83
C LYS A 117 -12.04 19.56 -10.82
N ALA A 118 -10.74 19.27 -10.83
CA ALA A 118 -10.21 17.91 -10.78
C ALA A 118 -8.86 17.87 -10.05
N ASN A 119 -8.55 16.75 -9.41
CA ASN A 119 -7.23 16.52 -8.82
C ASN A 119 -6.25 16.13 -9.94
N HIS A 120 -5.29 17.01 -10.23
CA HIS A 120 -4.37 16.84 -11.36
C HIS A 120 -3.04 16.15 -11.01
N MET A 121 -2.85 15.79 -9.74
CA MET A 121 -1.67 15.06 -9.25
C MET A 121 -2.00 13.61 -8.97
N THR A 122 -1.04 12.73 -9.22
CA THR A 122 -1.13 11.29 -8.96
C THR A 122 0.10 10.82 -8.20
N VAL A 123 0.07 9.59 -7.69
CA VAL A 123 1.22 9.00 -7.00
C VAL A 123 2.47 8.94 -7.92
N SER A 124 2.28 8.75 -9.23
CA SER A 124 3.36 8.73 -10.22
C SER A 124 3.77 10.12 -10.74
N ALA A 125 2.91 11.13 -10.55
CA ALA A 125 3.18 12.52 -10.90
C ALA A 125 2.73 13.42 -9.73
N PRO A 126 3.51 13.47 -8.63
CA PRO A 126 3.10 14.10 -7.36
C PRO A 126 3.27 15.62 -7.37
N GLN A 127 3.32 16.23 -8.55
CA GLN A 127 3.44 17.66 -8.72
C GLN A 127 2.71 18.11 -9.98
N VAL A 128 2.13 19.29 -9.93
CA VAL A 128 1.56 19.97 -11.10
C VAL A 128 1.96 21.43 -11.07
N ARG A 129 2.36 21.96 -12.22
CA ARG A 129 2.70 23.37 -12.41
C ARG A 129 1.67 24.03 -13.32
N TYR A 130 1.18 25.18 -12.88
CA TYR A 130 0.37 26.06 -13.71
C TYR A 130 1.16 27.32 -14.05
N THR A 131 1.11 27.70 -15.32
CA THR A 131 1.81 28.87 -15.83
C THR A 131 0.82 29.79 -16.53
N PHE A 132 0.85 31.08 -16.18
CA PHE A 132 0.13 32.13 -16.88
C PHE A 132 1.11 32.92 -17.74
N GLU A 133 0.73 33.17 -19.00
CA GLU A 133 1.47 34.00 -19.94
C GLU A 133 0.52 35.04 -20.56
N ALA A 134 1.00 36.27 -20.73
CA ALA A 134 0.32 37.27 -21.53
C ALA A 134 1.31 38.31 -22.06
N VAL A 135 0.83 39.25 -22.87
CA VAL A 135 1.62 40.37 -23.39
C VAL A 135 1.08 41.66 -22.79
N TYR A 136 1.96 42.45 -22.16
CA TYR A 136 1.68 43.80 -21.72
C TYR A 136 2.08 44.79 -22.83
N ILE A 137 1.20 45.74 -23.13
CA ILE A 137 1.50 46.89 -24.00
C ILE A 137 1.78 48.06 -23.08
N ASP A 138 2.91 48.73 -23.25
CA ASP A 138 3.23 49.93 -22.48
C ASP A 138 2.66 51.22 -23.12
N ALA A 139 2.93 52.37 -22.50
CA ALA A 139 2.47 53.67 -22.98
C ALA A 139 3.16 54.13 -24.29
N ASN A 140 4.24 53.45 -24.70
CA ASN A 140 4.96 53.69 -25.95
C ASN A 140 4.55 52.70 -27.05
N GLY A 141 3.63 51.78 -26.75
CA GLY A 141 3.13 50.76 -27.68
C GLY A 141 4.03 49.53 -27.78
N LEU A 142 5.05 49.39 -26.93
CA LEU A 142 5.94 48.23 -26.91
C LEU A 142 5.23 47.02 -26.30
N GLU A 143 5.38 45.86 -26.94
CA GLU A 143 4.84 44.59 -26.46
C GLU A 143 5.86 43.83 -25.63
N ILE A 144 5.54 43.63 -24.35
CA ILE A 144 6.41 43.00 -23.36
C ILE A 144 5.74 41.70 -22.87
N PRO A 145 6.23 40.52 -23.25
CA PRO A 145 5.70 39.25 -22.73
C PRO A 145 6.05 39.09 -21.25
N PHE A 146 5.11 38.60 -20.45
CA PHE A 146 5.35 38.26 -19.06
C PHE A 146 4.79 36.87 -18.72
N ARG A 147 5.35 36.28 -17.67
CA ARG A 147 5.06 34.92 -17.21
C ARG A 147 4.97 34.90 -15.69
N ALA A 148 4.03 34.14 -15.14
CA ALA A 148 4.00 33.76 -13.73
C ALA A 148 3.75 32.24 -13.61
N GLU A 149 4.39 31.60 -12.63
CA GLU A 149 4.23 30.17 -12.39
C GLU A 149 3.84 29.90 -10.93
N ILE A 150 3.04 28.86 -10.72
CA ILE A 150 2.71 28.31 -9.41
C ILE A 150 2.79 26.79 -9.48
N GLN A 151 3.36 26.18 -8.44
CA GLN A 151 3.55 24.74 -8.38
C GLN A 151 2.86 24.16 -7.14
N PHE A 152 2.19 23.03 -7.35
CA PHE A 152 1.54 22.24 -6.31
C PHE A 152 2.26 20.91 -6.15
N THR A 153 2.21 20.36 -4.94
CA THR A 153 2.75 19.04 -4.61
C THR A 153 1.68 18.14 -3.99
N GLN A 154 1.88 16.83 -4.13
CA GLN A 154 1.11 15.81 -3.47
C GLN A 154 1.98 15.13 -2.42
N HIS A 155 1.50 15.10 -1.19
CA HIS A 155 2.04 14.24 -0.15
C HIS A 155 1.21 12.97 -0.05
N LEU A 156 1.92 11.88 0.18
CA LEU A 156 1.31 10.59 0.35
C LEU A 156 1.13 10.29 1.83
N ASN A 157 -0.11 10.01 2.25
CA ASN A 157 -0.34 9.47 3.58
C ASN A 157 0.15 8.01 3.65
N ALA A 158 0.78 7.62 4.76
CA ALA A 158 1.37 6.29 4.94
C ALA A 158 0.35 5.15 5.04
N GLY A 159 -0.95 5.49 5.14
CA GLY A 159 -2.03 4.53 5.34
C GLY A 159 -2.16 4.09 6.81
N ALA A 160 -3.28 3.47 7.14
CA ALA A 160 -3.54 2.92 8.45
C ALA A 160 -2.73 1.63 8.69
N MET A 161 -2.27 1.43 9.92
CA MET A 161 -1.70 0.15 10.35
C MET A 161 -2.76 -0.94 10.19
N ILE A 162 -2.36 -2.09 9.65
CA ILE A 162 -3.18 -3.30 9.68
C ILE A 162 -2.71 -4.26 10.77
N ALA A 163 -3.64 -4.95 11.42
CA ALA A 163 -3.37 -5.98 12.42
C ALA A 163 -4.40 -7.10 12.33
N ALA A 164 -3.99 -8.34 12.64
CA ALA A 164 -4.94 -9.40 12.95
C ALA A 164 -5.16 -9.37 14.46
N VAL A 165 -6.40 -9.55 14.89
CA VAL A 165 -6.75 -9.66 16.31
C VAL A 165 -7.61 -10.89 16.51
N ALA A 166 -7.05 -11.89 17.19
CA ALA A 166 -7.75 -13.12 17.51
C ALA A 166 -8.35 -13.07 18.92
N TYR A 167 -9.57 -13.61 19.07
CA TYR A 167 -10.25 -13.75 20.36
C TYR A 167 -11.15 -14.98 20.36
N ALA A 168 -11.52 -15.47 21.54
CA ALA A 168 -12.40 -16.63 21.69
C ALA A 168 -13.76 -16.20 22.24
N PRO A 169 -14.82 -16.10 21.41
CA PRO A 169 -16.13 -15.64 21.87
C PRO A 169 -16.76 -16.54 22.95
N ASP A 170 -16.40 -17.82 22.98
CA ASP A 170 -16.92 -18.80 23.95
C ASP A 170 -15.96 -19.05 25.13
N GLY A 171 -14.85 -18.32 25.19
CA GLY A 171 -13.74 -18.59 26.11
C GLY A 171 -12.73 -19.63 25.58
N ILE A 172 -11.68 -19.89 26.37
CA ILE A 172 -10.51 -20.67 25.94
C ILE A 172 -10.35 -22.02 26.65
N VAL A 173 -11.31 -22.44 27.48
CA VAL A 173 -11.17 -23.62 28.34
C VAL A 173 -12.28 -24.63 28.08
N PHE A 174 -11.90 -25.86 27.70
CA PHE A 174 -12.78 -27.01 27.78
C PHE A 174 -12.79 -27.54 29.23
N LYS A 175 -13.98 -27.72 29.81
CA LYS A 175 -14.16 -28.10 31.22
C LYS A 175 -15.09 -29.30 31.32
N ASN A 176 -14.62 -30.41 31.89
CA ASN A 176 -15.41 -31.60 32.25
C ASN A 176 -16.48 -32.00 31.21
N ASP A 177 -16.15 -31.95 29.91
CA ASP A 177 -17.08 -32.22 28.81
C ASP A 177 -18.35 -31.33 28.78
N GLU A 178 -18.40 -30.22 29.52
CA GLU A 178 -19.54 -29.30 29.57
C GLU A 178 -19.73 -28.53 28.25
N VAL A 179 -18.64 -28.34 27.49
CA VAL A 179 -18.63 -27.59 26.23
C VAL A 179 -18.06 -28.48 25.13
N ALA A 180 -18.89 -28.87 24.17
CA ALA A 180 -18.47 -29.76 23.08
C ALA A 180 -17.54 -29.07 22.07
N THR A 181 -17.71 -27.76 21.90
CA THR A 181 -16.93 -26.97 20.94
C THR A 181 -16.70 -25.55 21.44
N LEU A 182 -15.50 -25.01 21.19
CA LEU A 182 -15.18 -23.60 21.35
C LEU A 182 -14.92 -22.98 19.98
N ARG A 183 -15.04 -21.66 19.90
CA ARG A 183 -14.73 -20.92 18.67
C ARG A 183 -13.52 -20.02 18.87
N ALA A 184 -12.71 -19.92 17.81
CA ALA A 184 -11.69 -18.89 17.68
C ALA A 184 -12.10 -17.96 16.55
N HIS A 185 -12.15 -16.66 16.85
CA HIS A 185 -12.47 -15.59 15.92
C HIS A 185 -11.21 -14.76 15.65
N CYS A 186 -11.10 -14.15 14.47
CA CYS A 186 -9.97 -13.34 14.08
C CYS A 186 -10.38 -12.28 13.05
N ASP A 187 -10.19 -11.01 13.41
CA ASP A 187 -10.57 -9.87 12.57
C ASP A 187 -9.33 -9.15 12.02
N LEU A 188 -9.43 -8.64 10.79
CA LEU A 188 -8.47 -7.68 10.26
C LEU A 188 -8.88 -6.29 10.74
N TRP A 189 -8.02 -5.65 11.51
CA TRP A 189 -8.16 -4.26 11.89
C TRP A 189 -7.36 -3.40 10.94
N ARG A 190 -7.99 -2.37 10.37
CA ARG A 190 -7.35 -1.30 9.59
C ARG A 190 -7.53 0.00 10.36
N GLY A 191 -6.47 0.43 11.04
CA GLY A 191 -6.56 1.52 12.01
C GLY A 191 -7.48 1.15 13.18
N ALA A 192 -8.57 1.89 13.35
CA ALA A 192 -9.53 1.70 14.45
C ALA A 192 -10.84 1.02 14.02
N SER A 193 -10.86 0.35 12.86
CA SER A 193 -12.06 -0.28 12.32
C SER A 193 -11.75 -1.68 11.79
N ILE A 194 -12.73 -2.58 11.91
CA ILE A 194 -12.66 -3.92 11.34
C ILE A 194 -12.89 -3.82 9.83
N ASP A 195 -12.03 -4.45 9.05
CA ASP A 195 -12.08 -4.52 7.60
C ASP A 195 -12.35 -5.98 7.18
N THR A 196 -13.54 -6.22 6.63
CA THR A 196 -13.95 -7.54 6.13
C THR A 196 -13.94 -7.60 4.60
N THR A 197 -13.44 -6.58 3.91
CA THR A 197 -13.54 -6.47 2.46
C THR A 197 -12.28 -6.97 1.80
N ASN A 198 -12.41 -7.82 0.77
CA ASN A 198 -11.27 -8.35 0.02
C ASN A 198 -10.19 -8.97 0.93
N VAL A 199 -10.60 -9.75 1.93
CA VAL A 199 -9.69 -10.47 2.82
C VAL A 199 -9.80 -11.97 2.61
N THR A 200 -8.70 -12.69 2.79
CA THR A 200 -8.68 -14.16 2.80
C THR A 200 -8.01 -14.67 4.07
N TYR A 201 -8.54 -15.75 4.63
CA TYR A 201 -8.09 -16.34 5.89
C TYR A 201 -7.39 -17.67 5.67
N ALA A 202 -6.39 -17.95 6.50
CA ALA A 202 -5.84 -19.27 6.70
C ALA A 202 -5.67 -19.51 8.20
N TRP A 203 -6.11 -20.67 8.66
CA TRP A 203 -5.93 -21.11 10.04
C TRP A 203 -4.86 -22.20 10.13
N GLY A 204 -4.01 -22.10 11.14
CA GLY A 204 -2.96 -23.06 11.43
C GLY A 204 -3.04 -23.54 12.87
N ILE A 205 -2.59 -24.77 13.09
CA ILE A 205 -2.33 -25.34 14.41
C ILE A 205 -0.83 -25.55 14.57
N LYS A 206 -0.31 -25.45 15.79
CA LYS A 206 1.14 -25.56 16.04
C LYS A 206 1.64 -26.95 15.60
N ASP A 207 2.68 -26.97 14.76
CA ASP A 207 3.32 -28.21 14.32
C ASP A 207 4.77 -27.92 13.92
N SER A 208 5.73 -28.31 14.76
CA SER A 208 7.16 -28.07 14.54
C SER A 208 7.70 -28.73 13.28
N ALA A 209 7.07 -29.81 12.80
CA ALA A 209 7.49 -30.59 11.64
C ALA A 209 7.11 -29.94 10.31
N VAL A 210 6.36 -28.83 10.32
CA VAL A 210 5.96 -28.11 9.11
C VAL A 210 7.09 -27.21 8.64
N PHE A 211 7.62 -27.50 7.45
CA PHE A 211 8.73 -26.77 6.84
C PHE A 211 8.33 -26.06 5.54
N ALA A 212 9.04 -24.97 5.24
CA ALA A 212 8.92 -24.28 3.95
C ALA A 212 9.59 -25.11 2.84
N GLY A 213 9.03 -25.05 1.62
CA GLY A 213 9.52 -25.84 0.48
C GLY A 213 11.03 -25.70 0.23
N THR A 214 11.65 -26.81 -0.14
CA THR A 214 13.09 -26.91 -0.46
C THR A 214 13.28 -27.72 -1.73
N THR A 215 14.52 -28.03 -2.09
CA THR A 215 14.86 -28.82 -3.28
C THR A 215 15.85 -29.92 -2.94
N LEU A 216 15.85 -30.99 -3.75
CA LEU A 216 16.91 -31.99 -3.72
C LEU A 216 18.22 -31.38 -4.23
N THR A 217 19.34 -31.69 -3.57
CA THR A 217 20.68 -31.30 -4.03
C THR A 217 21.37 -32.38 -4.86
N ALA A 218 20.91 -33.62 -4.74
CA ALA A 218 21.36 -34.76 -5.52
C ALA A 218 20.17 -35.57 -6.05
N ALA A 219 20.35 -36.24 -7.18
CA ALA A 219 19.34 -37.15 -7.70
C ALA A 219 19.18 -38.38 -6.77
N ALA A 220 17.95 -38.84 -6.61
CA ALA A 220 17.61 -40.05 -5.85
C ALA A 220 16.88 -41.03 -6.76
N ALA A 221 17.33 -42.28 -6.80
CA ALA A 221 16.70 -43.32 -7.61
C ALA A 221 15.38 -43.80 -6.98
N ALA A 222 14.51 -44.40 -7.80
CA ALA A 222 13.40 -45.19 -7.27
C ALA A 222 13.95 -46.31 -6.37
N GLY A 223 13.30 -46.56 -5.24
CA GLY A 223 13.80 -47.50 -4.22
C GLY A 223 14.75 -46.87 -3.18
N ALA A 224 15.20 -45.63 -3.35
CA ALA A 224 16.04 -44.97 -2.35
C ALA A 224 15.23 -44.65 -1.07
N THR A 225 15.83 -44.87 0.10
CA THR A 225 15.25 -44.53 1.40
C THR A 225 15.84 -43.25 1.99
N THR A 226 16.83 -42.65 1.32
CA THR A 226 17.46 -41.40 1.74
C THR A 226 17.46 -40.40 0.60
N ILE A 227 17.34 -39.13 0.97
CA ILE A 227 17.43 -37.99 0.06
C ILE A 227 18.30 -36.91 0.68
N THR A 228 18.93 -36.09 -0.15
CA THR A 228 19.70 -34.92 0.31
C THR A 228 19.01 -33.65 -0.17
N VAL A 229 18.72 -32.75 0.76
CA VAL A 229 17.95 -31.52 0.50
C VAL A 229 18.78 -30.26 0.75
N ALA A 230 18.35 -29.14 0.17
CA ALA A 230 19.01 -27.85 0.36
C ALA A 230 18.81 -27.29 1.79
N SER A 231 17.70 -27.62 2.44
CA SER A 231 17.39 -27.25 3.83
C SER A 231 16.65 -28.37 4.56
N VAL A 232 16.99 -28.57 5.83
CA VAL A 232 16.30 -29.48 6.77
C VAL A 232 15.66 -28.74 7.94
N MET A 233 15.55 -27.41 7.84
CA MET A 233 14.90 -26.60 8.88
C MET A 233 13.45 -27.09 9.07
N ASN A 234 13.07 -27.35 10.33
CA ASN A 234 11.75 -27.89 10.72
C ASN A 234 11.44 -29.29 10.17
N MET A 235 12.41 -30.01 9.62
CA MET A 235 12.25 -31.44 9.31
C MET A 235 12.60 -32.27 10.54
N GLU A 236 11.68 -33.11 10.98
CA GLU A 236 11.86 -34.02 12.12
C GLU A 236 11.19 -35.38 11.86
N ALA A 237 11.56 -36.38 12.66
CA ALA A 237 10.96 -37.70 12.56
C ALA A 237 9.44 -37.63 12.79
N GLY A 238 8.66 -38.33 11.97
CA GLY A 238 7.19 -38.24 11.94
C GLY A 238 6.64 -37.17 10.98
N GLY A 239 7.46 -36.20 10.57
CA GLY A 239 7.07 -35.15 9.62
C GLY A 239 6.67 -35.70 8.24
N ARG A 240 5.71 -35.04 7.59
CA ARG A 240 5.25 -35.39 6.24
C ARG A 240 6.00 -34.60 5.18
N ILE A 241 6.39 -35.28 4.10
CA ILE A 241 7.18 -34.72 3.00
C ILE A 241 6.61 -35.20 1.67
N THR A 242 6.50 -34.31 0.71
CA THR A 242 6.01 -34.58 -0.65
C THR A 242 7.14 -34.38 -1.64
N ILE A 243 7.35 -35.37 -2.50
CA ILE A 243 8.38 -35.37 -3.54
C ILE A 243 7.72 -35.89 -4.83
N GLY A 244 7.66 -35.04 -5.84
CA GLY A 244 6.80 -35.29 -7.00
C GLY A 244 5.33 -35.34 -6.60
N SER A 245 4.63 -36.42 -6.94
CA SER A 245 3.22 -36.64 -6.61
C SER A 245 3.00 -37.49 -5.35
N ALA A 246 4.07 -38.01 -4.74
CA ALA A 246 3.98 -38.95 -3.63
C ALA A 246 4.33 -38.29 -2.28
N GLN A 247 3.63 -38.71 -1.23
CA GLN A 247 3.90 -38.31 0.15
C GLN A 247 4.60 -39.42 0.92
N TYR A 248 5.54 -39.02 1.77
CA TYR A 248 6.33 -39.91 2.62
C TYR A 248 6.35 -39.38 4.06
N THR A 249 6.81 -40.21 4.98
CA THR A 249 7.07 -39.83 6.37
C THR A 249 8.56 -39.89 6.65
N ILE A 250 9.09 -38.85 7.28
CA ILE A 250 10.48 -38.74 7.70
C ILE A 250 10.71 -39.69 8.88
N SER A 251 11.71 -40.56 8.76
CA SER A 251 12.16 -41.43 9.86
C SER A 251 13.27 -40.78 10.68
N ALA A 252 14.19 -40.05 10.04
CA ALA A 252 15.32 -39.40 10.70
C ALA A 252 15.89 -38.27 9.83
N VAL A 253 16.56 -37.31 10.46
CA VAL A 253 17.19 -36.17 9.79
C VAL A 253 18.60 -36.00 10.30
N ASN A 254 19.58 -35.95 9.39
CA ASN A 254 20.95 -35.56 9.71
C ASN A 254 21.14 -34.08 9.34
N ALA A 255 21.21 -33.22 10.37
CA ALA A 255 21.32 -31.78 10.18
C ALA A 255 22.63 -31.35 9.50
N SER A 256 23.73 -32.03 9.80
CA SER A 256 25.07 -31.69 9.27
C SER A 256 25.21 -32.00 7.79
N THR A 257 24.68 -33.14 7.35
CA THR A 257 24.77 -33.57 5.94
C THR A 257 23.52 -33.24 5.13
N LYS A 258 22.46 -32.73 5.78
CA LYS A 258 21.14 -32.45 5.20
C LYS A 258 20.50 -33.68 4.53
N VAL A 259 20.82 -34.86 5.06
CA VAL A 259 20.23 -36.13 4.62
C VAL A 259 18.96 -36.40 5.41
N VAL A 260 17.88 -36.68 4.71
CA VAL A 260 16.58 -37.07 5.27
C VAL A 260 16.37 -38.54 4.94
N THR A 261 16.06 -39.34 5.96
CA THR A 261 15.71 -40.76 5.82
C THR A 261 14.20 -40.90 5.83
N LEU A 262 13.65 -41.63 4.87
CA LEU A 262 12.22 -41.88 4.71
C LEU A 262 11.88 -43.25 5.30
N THR A 263 10.68 -43.35 5.87
CA THR A 263 10.10 -44.61 6.36
C THR A 263 9.79 -45.62 5.24
N SER A 264 9.52 -45.12 4.03
CA SER A 264 9.28 -45.90 2.83
C SER A 264 10.20 -45.45 1.70
N ALA A 265 10.57 -46.38 0.83
CA ALA A 265 11.40 -46.09 -0.32
C ALA A 265 10.67 -45.20 -1.33
N LEU A 266 11.42 -44.37 -2.05
CA LEU A 266 10.87 -43.54 -3.13
C LEU A 266 10.17 -44.40 -4.18
N SER A 267 8.93 -44.05 -4.49
CA SER A 267 8.13 -44.74 -5.52
C SER A 267 8.59 -44.45 -6.94
N ALA A 268 9.30 -43.34 -7.16
CA ALA A 268 9.85 -42.92 -8.44
C ALA A 268 11.18 -42.18 -8.24
N ALA A 269 12.02 -42.16 -9.28
CA ALA A 269 13.27 -41.40 -9.24
C ALA A 269 12.98 -39.89 -9.23
N ALA A 270 13.78 -39.13 -8.50
CA ALA A 270 13.71 -37.68 -8.41
C ALA A 270 15.07 -37.06 -8.77
N ALA A 271 15.06 -36.11 -9.71
CA ALA A 271 16.29 -35.44 -10.14
C ALA A 271 16.80 -34.44 -9.09
N SER A 272 18.09 -34.08 -9.18
CA SER A 272 18.59 -32.89 -8.47
C SER A 272 17.80 -31.65 -8.89
N GLY A 273 17.49 -30.78 -7.94
CA GLY A 273 16.61 -29.63 -8.13
C GLY A 273 15.12 -29.94 -8.02
N ALA A 274 14.70 -31.20 -7.88
CA ALA A 274 13.29 -31.53 -7.69
C ALA A 274 12.73 -30.89 -6.41
N ALA A 275 11.50 -30.37 -6.50
CA ALA A 275 10.83 -29.72 -5.38
C ALA A 275 10.48 -30.72 -4.28
N VAL A 276 10.71 -30.30 -3.05
CA VAL A 276 10.39 -31.02 -1.82
C VAL A 276 9.53 -30.11 -0.96
N SER A 277 8.31 -30.53 -0.63
CA SER A 277 7.34 -29.69 0.09
C SER A 277 6.73 -30.41 1.27
N CYS A 278 6.25 -29.67 2.27
CA CYS A 278 5.40 -30.20 3.31
C CYS A 278 3.92 -30.06 2.88
N PRO A 279 3.11 -31.13 2.90
CA PRO A 279 1.71 -31.06 2.45
C PRO A 279 0.83 -30.15 3.34
N TYR A 280 1.30 -29.81 4.55
CA TYR A 280 0.58 -28.94 5.48
C TYR A 280 1.09 -27.50 5.49
N TYR A 281 2.11 -27.17 4.70
CA TYR A 281 2.69 -25.83 4.68
C TYR A 281 1.79 -24.85 3.91
N ASN A 282 1.56 -23.69 4.50
CA ASN A 282 0.91 -22.55 3.86
C ASN A 282 1.79 -21.31 4.07
N SER A 283 2.07 -20.57 3.00
CA SER A 283 2.95 -19.40 3.04
C SER A 283 2.42 -18.25 3.91
N MET A 284 1.11 -18.13 4.11
CA MET A 284 0.51 -17.14 5.02
C MET A 284 0.80 -17.46 6.48
N LEU A 285 0.85 -18.75 6.82
CA LEU A 285 1.10 -19.23 8.19
C LEU A 285 2.60 -19.32 8.51
N GLY A 286 3.40 -19.72 7.52
CA GLY A 286 4.83 -19.95 7.66
C GLY A 286 5.18 -21.32 8.25
N ALA A 287 6.48 -21.59 8.40
CA ALA A 287 6.96 -22.84 8.99
C ALA A 287 6.55 -22.95 10.47
N GLY A 288 6.37 -24.16 10.96
CA GLY A 288 5.94 -24.43 12.34
C GLY A 288 4.42 -24.39 12.57
N TRP A 289 3.62 -24.27 11.51
CA TRP A 289 2.15 -24.18 11.57
C TRP A 289 1.52 -25.05 10.49
N ALA A 290 0.82 -26.11 10.88
CA ALA A 290 0.09 -26.96 9.95
C ALA A 290 -1.21 -26.27 9.53
N CYS A 291 -1.38 -26.04 8.22
CA CYS A 291 -2.59 -25.45 7.66
C CYS A 291 -3.78 -26.37 7.92
N LEU A 292 -4.80 -25.84 8.57
CA LEU A 292 -6.05 -26.52 8.83
C LEU A 292 -6.94 -26.45 7.59
N THR A 293 -7.49 -27.59 7.20
CA THR A 293 -8.42 -27.73 6.07
C THR A 293 -9.42 -28.84 6.36
N SER A 294 -10.43 -29.02 5.52
CA SER A 294 -11.32 -30.18 5.61
C SER A 294 -10.59 -31.53 5.47
N THR A 295 -9.42 -31.56 4.82
CA THR A 295 -8.58 -32.77 4.67
C THR A 295 -7.46 -32.87 5.70
N ASN A 296 -7.22 -31.82 6.49
CA ASN A 296 -6.31 -31.79 7.65
C ASN A 296 -7.03 -31.08 8.82
N PRO A 297 -8.12 -31.64 9.36
CA PRO A 297 -9.00 -30.93 10.28
C PRO A 297 -8.40 -30.74 11.67
N ARG A 298 -7.64 -31.73 12.18
CA ARG A 298 -6.99 -31.71 13.51
C ARG A 298 -7.91 -31.19 14.62
N GLY A 299 -9.13 -31.73 14.68
CA GLY A 299 -10.17 -31.35 15.65
C GLY A 299 -10.89 -30.02 15.36
N VAL A 300 -10.59 -29.36 14.23
CA VAL A 300 -11.39 -28.24 13.72
C VAL A 300 -12.42 -28.74 12.71
N THR A 301 -13.68 -28.38 12.90
CA THR A 301 -14.82 -28.95 12.16
C THR A 301 -15.41 -28.02 11.10
N ALA A 302 -15.13 -26.72 11.17
CA ALA A 302 -15.62 -25.74 10.22
C ALA A 302 -14.76 -24.46 10.21
N GLY A 303 -14.95 -23.65 9.16
CA GLY A 303 -14.47 -22.27 9.13
C GLY A 303 -13.01 -22.05 8.73
N TRP A 304 -12.35 -23.06 8.14
CA TRP A 304 -10.91 -23.03 7.81
C TRP A 304 -10.46 -21.84 6.95
N THR A 305 -11.37 -21.20 6.22
CA THR A 305 -11.10 -20.04 5.35
C THR A 305 -11.95 -18.81 5.71
N THR A 306 -12.52 -18.77 6.92
CA THR A 306 -13.35 -17.66 7.43
C THR A 306 -12.68 -16.98 8.63
N ASN A 307 -13.27 -15.88 9.10
CA ASN A 307 -12.84 -15.18 10.31
C ASN A 307 -13.09 -15.97 11.60
N GLU A 308 -13.80 -17.11 11.54
CA GLU A 308 -14.09 -17.95 12.69
C GLU A 308 -13.87 -19.43 12.37
N ILE A 309 -13.29 -20.18 13.31
CA ILE A 309 -13.19 -21.65 13.28
C ILE A 309 -13.91 -22.27 14.48
N THR A 310 -14.40 -23.51 14.30
CA THR A 310 -15.01 -24.32 15.37
C THR A 310 -14.07 -25.44 15.79
N ILE A 311 -13.69 -25.45 17.06
CA ILE A 311 -12.67 -26.32 17.66
C ILE A 311 -13.35 -27.32 18.59
N THR A 312 -13.01 -28.60 18.50
CA THR A 312 -13.45 -29.65 19.45
C THR A 312 -12.42 -29.87 20.55
N ALA A 313 -12.81 -30.51 21.65
CA ALA A 313 -11.88 -30.90 22.72
C ALA A 313 -10.72 -31.77 22.18
N ASP A 314 -10.98 -32.69 21.24
CA ASP A 314 -9.94 -33.52 20.59
C ASP A 314 -8.82 -32.71 19.89
N ALA A 315 -9.08 -31.43 19.55
CA ALA A 315 -8.06 -30.55 18.99
C ALA A 315 -7.07 -30.05 20.05
N VAL A 316 -7.43 -30.14 21.33
CA VAL A 316 -6.74 -29.52 22.47
C VAL A 316 -6.53 -30.58 23.54
N LEU A 317 -5.44 -31.35 23.48
CA LEU A 317 -5.23 -32.43 24.46
C LEU A 317 -4.95 -31.90 25.90
N ASN A 318 -4.22 -30.79 26.01
CA ASN A 318 -3.90 -30.14 27.29
C ASN A 318 -3.80 -28.65 27.08
N PHE A 319 -3.00 -28.27 26.09
CA PHE A 319 -2.80 -26.90 25.66
C PHE A 319 -2.51 -26.95 24.16
N GLU A 320 -3.19 -26.12 23.39
CA GLU A 320 -2.96 -26.02 21.96
C GLU A 320 -3.05 -24.56 21.51
N THR A 321 -2.21 -24.21 20.53
CA THR A 321 -2.17 -22.87 19.96
C THR A 321 -2.57 -22.91 18.49
N PHE A 322 -3.49 -22.02 18.15
CA PHE A 322 -3.92 -21.76 16.78
C PHE A 322 -3.34 -20.43 16.31
N LYS A 323 -3.04 -20.36 15.01
CA LYS A 323 -2.62 -19.13 14.32
C LYS A 323 -3.64 -18.79 13.26
N CYS A 324 -4.16 -17.57 13.33
CA CYS A 324 -4.90 -16.96 12.24
C CYS A 324 -3.92 -16.15 11.38
N ALA A 325 -3.98 -16.33 10.07
CA ALA A 325 -3.34 -15.44 9.11
C ALA A 325 -4.39 -14.85 8.18
N ILE A 326 -4.40 -13.53 8.05
CA ILE A 326 -5.30 -12.78 7.17
C ILE A 326 -4.47 -12.07 6.12
N LYS A 327 -4.81 -12.28 4.85
CA LYS A 327 -4.23 -11.56 3.72
C LYS A 327 -5.21 -10.53 3.21
N ASP A 328 -4.74 -9.29 3.10
CA ASP A 328 -5.42 -8.24 2.36
C ASP A 328 -5.21 -8.47 0.86
N THR A 329 -6.30 -8.81 0.16
CA THR A 329 -6.31 -9.08 -1.29
C THR A 329 -6.77 -7.90 -2.12
N ASP A 330 -7.07 -6.75 -1.51
CA ASP A 330 -7.42 -5.55 -2.26
C ASP A 330 -6.18 -4.99 -2.96
N THR A 331 -6.09 -5.24 -4.27
CA THR A 331 -5.02 -4.71 -5.13
C THR A 331 -5.37 -3.36 -5.78
N SER A 332 -6.43 -2.70 -5.32
CA SER A 332 -6.83 -1.38 -5.82
C SER A 332 -5.67 -0.39 -5.70
N ALA A 333 -5.53 0.46 -6.73
CA ALA A 333 -4.48 1.46 -6.78
C ALA A 333 -4.61 2.41 -5.58
N GLY A 334 -3.68 2.31 -4.64
CA GLY A 334 -3.73 3.10 -3.42
C GLY A 334 -3.57 2.25 -2.17
N ASN A 335 -4.07 1.02 -2.12
CA ASN A 335 -4.00 0.23 -0.88
C ASN A 335 -2.54 -0.08 -0.48
N ALA A 336 -2.09 0.51 0.63
CA ALA A 336 -0.72 0.33 1.13
C ALA A 336 -0.46 -1.07 1.71
N SER A 337 -1.51 -1.77 2.15
CA SER A 337 -1.44 -3.12 2.68
C SER A 337 -1.79 -4.20 1.65
N ALA A 338 -1.93 -3.85 0.38
CA ALA A 338 -2.20 -4.82 -0.68
C ALA A 338 -1.21 -6.00 -0.63
N ASN A 339 -1.76 -7.22 -0.62
CA ASN A 339 -1.05 -8.49 -0.48
C ASN A 339 -0.23 -8.69 0.81
N LYS A 340 -0.36 -7.80 1.79
CA LYS A 340 0.24 -8.00 3.12
C LYS A 340 -0.55 -9.04 3.89
N VAL A 341 0.17 -9.81 4.69
CA VAL A 341 -0.38 -10.82 5.59
C VAL A 341 -0.11 -10.36 7.00
N VAL A 342 -1.14 -10.34 7.83
CA VAL A 342 -1.04 -10.16 9.28
C VAL A 342 -1.48 -11.44 9.96
N CYS A 343 -0.95 -11.69 11.15
CA CYS A 343 -1.29 -12.88 11.90
C CYS A 343 -1.37 -12.60 13.39
N ASP A 344 -2.21 -13.39 14.05
CA ASP A 344 -2.31 -13.43 15.49
C ASP A 344 -2.46 -14.89 15.95
N ILE A 345 -2.16 -15.15 17.21
CA ILE A 345 -2.22 -16.48 17.81
C ILE A 345 -3.18 -16.49 18.99
N ILE A 346 -3.87 -17.60 19.15
CA ILE A 346 -4.78 -17.81 20.27
C ILE A 346 -4.58 -19.23 20.81
N SER A 347 -4.63 -19.37 22.13
CA SER A 347 -4.39 -20.66 22.79
C SER A 347 -5.61 -21.10 23.57
N PHE A 348 -5.82 -22.41 23.58
CA PHE A 348 -6.89 -23.10 24.28
C PHE A 348 -6.29 -24.10 25.27
N THR A 349 -7.01 -24.39 26.33
CA THR A 349 -6.62 -25.38 27.35
C THR A 349 -7.76 -26.37 27.52
N ASP A 350 -7.42 -27.64 27.67
CA ASP A 350 -8.38 -28.66 28.04
C ASP A 350 -8.14 -29.09 29.49
N MET A 351 -9.21 -29.07 30.26
CA MET A 351 -9.27 -29.48 31.66
C MET A 351 -10.37 -30.56 31.86
N SER A 352 -10.78 -31.23 30.80
CA SER A 352 -11.85 -32.23 30.83
C SER A 352 -11.40 -33.59 31.36
N ASP A 353 -10.10 -33.82 31.51
CA ASP A 353 -9.54 -35.02 32.15
C ASP A 353 -9.60 -34.94 33.70
N PRO A 354 -10.45 -35.73 34.38
CA PRO A 354 -10.34 -35.88 35.82
C PRO A 354 -9.10 -36.72 36.18
N ILE A 355 -8.14 -36.11 36.87
CA ILE A 355 -7.08 -36.87 37.55
C ILE A 355 -7.72 -37.60 38.74
N THR A 356 -8.22 -38.81 38.53
CA THR A 356 -8.60 -39.73 39.62
C THR A 356 -7.46 -40.69 39.90
N VAL A 357 -6.81 -40.54 41.06
CA VAL A 357 -5.91 -41.55 41.63
C VAL A 357 -6.77 -42.52 42.44
N ASP A 358 -7.01 -43.70 41.90
CA ASP A 358 -7.63 -44.80 42.65
C ASP A 358 -6.52 -45.60 43.35
N LEU A 359 -6.39 -45.40 44.66
CA LEU A 359 -5.52 -46.22 45.50
C LEU A 359 -6.30 -47.49 45.86
N VAL A 360 -6.01 -48.60 45.19
CA VAL A 360 -6.55 -49.92 45.53
C VAL A 360 -5.51 -50.73 46.30
N SER A 361 -5.75 -50.98 47.58
CA SER A 361 -4.96 -51.95 48.36
C SER A 361 -5.56 -53.34 48.24
N GLN A 362 -4.83 -54.28 47.62
CA GLN A 362 -5.25 -55.70 47.55
C GLN A 362 -5.32 -56.39 48.93
N LYS A 363 -4.74 -55.79 49.98
CA LYS A 363 -4.65 -56.39 51.33
C LYS A 363 -5.27 -55.51 52.44
N GLY A 364 -6.03 -54.48 52.08
CA GLY A 364 -6.63 -53.52 53.01
C GLY A 364 -5.66 -52.41 53.47
N PHE A 365 -6.18 -51.39 54.15
CA PHE A 365 -5.45 -50.19 54.56
C PHE A 365 -5.07 -50.17 56.05
N THR A 366 -5.15 -51.32 56.73
CA THR A 366 -4.88 -51.40 58.18
C THR A 366 -3.96 -52.58 58.47
N ILE A 367 -2.84 -52.31 59.12
CA ILE A 367 -1.95 -53.32 59.69
C ILE A 367 -2.38 -53.53 61.14
N LYS A 368 -2.66 -54.77 61.53
CA LYS A 368 -2.89 -55.16 62.94
C LYS A 368 -1.60 -55.55 63.62
#